data_AF-A0A1X7ST88-F1
#
_entry.id   AF-A0A1X7ST88-F1
#
_cell.length_a   1.000
_cell.length_b   1.000
_cell.length_c   1.000
_cell.angle_alpha   90.00
_cell.angle_beta   90.00
_cell.angle_gamma   90.00
#
_symmetry.space_group_name_H-M   'P 1'
#
loop_
_entity.id
_entity.type
_entity.pdbx_description
1 polymer ?
#
loop_
_entity_poly.entity_id
_entity_poly.type
_entity_poly.pdbx_seq_one_letter_code
_entity_poly.pdbx_strand_id
1 'polypeptide(L)'
;MSKYGSSEKSFELSSKLYNLQDEFDEAIRITKKSFKSTNVPEILDYLITHTMSLLGPIKKQQTIAKAVREEFQDIQTLSELFTVLQDKYMSWFNYKLTIKLVEVFLPKNHSLKRTWSAYEEKLKDYFINSGGL
;
A
#
# COMPACT_ATOMS: atom_id res chain seq x y z
N MET A 1 -25.01 -11.02 32.57
CA MET A 1 -24.00 -11.11 31.49
C MET A 1 -23.67 -9.70 31.03
N SER A 2 -22.38 -9.37 31.04
CA SER A 2 -21.85 -8.00 31.14
C SER A 2 -22.00 -7.18 29.84
N LYS A 3 -22.69 -6.03 29.91
CA LYS A 3 -22.67 -4.98 28.88
C LYS A 3 -21.28 -4.31 28.72
N TYR A 4 -20.35 -4.52 29.66
CA TYR A 4 -19.02 -3.88 29.65
C TYR A 4 -17.99 -4.58 28.76
N GLY A 5 -18.11 -5.89 28.54
CA GLY A 5 -17.13 -6.64 27.73
C GLY A 5 -17.19 -6.36 26.22
N SER A 6 -18.27 -5.72 25.74
CA SER A 6 -18.45 -5.35 24.33
C SER A 6 -17.83 -3.98 24.01
N SER A 7 -17.95 -3.00 24.92
CA SER A 7 -17.41 -1.65 24.71
C SER A 7 -15.88 -1.60 24.80
N GLU A 8 -15.29 -2.37 25.71
CA GLU A 8 -13.82 -2.42 25.89
C GLU A 8 -13.12 -3.05 24.68
N LYS A 9 -13.66 -4.16 24.17
CA LYS A 9 -13.19 -4.80 22.93
C LYS A 9 -13.33 -3.87 21.72
N SER A 10 -14.44 -3.16 21.59
CA SER A 10 -14.66 -2.19 20.50
C SER A 10 -13.65 -1.04 20.55
N PHE A 11 -13.35 -0.53 21.76
CA PHE A 11 -12.34 0.50 21.96
C PHE A 11 -10.92 -0.01 21.61
N GLU A 12 -10.55 -1.21 22.07
CA GLU A 12 -9.25 -1.82 21.77
C GLU A 12 -9.04 -2.04 20.27
N LEU A 13 -10.07 -2.53 19.56
CA LEU A 13 -10.02 -2.70 18.11
C LEU A 13 -9.88 -1.37 17.38
N SER A 14 -10.63 -0.34 17.81
CA SER A 14 -10.52 1.00 17.24
C SER A 14 -9.12 1.57 17.42
N SER A 15 -8.53 1.42 18.62
CA SER A 15 -7.15 1.85 18.88
C SER A 15 -6.13 1.10 18.03
N LYS A 16 -6.27 -0.23 17.88
CA LYS A 16 -5.39 -1.02 16.99
C LYS A 16 -5.50 -0.60 15.53
N LEU A 17 -6.70 -0.26 15.07
CA LEU A 17 -6.91 0.25 13.72
C LEU A 17 -6.19 1.59 13.50
N TYR A 18 -6.30 2.53 14.43
CA TYR A 18 -5.56 3.80 14.36
C TYR A 18 -4.04 3.56 14.31
N ASN A 19 -3.52 2.70 15.19
CA ASN A 19 -2.10 2.35 15.18
C ASN A 19 -1.66 1.74 13.84
N LEU A 20 -2.48 0.88 13.22
CA LEU A 20 -2.18 0.32 11.90
C LEU A 20 -2.18 1.36 10.79
N GLN A 21 -3.03 2.38 10.86
CA GLN A 21 -3.04 3.48 9.89
C GLN A 21 -1.78 4.34 10.06
N ASP A 22 -1.42 4.68 11.29
CA ASP A 22 -0.20 5.45 11.58
C ASP A 22 1.07 4.70 11.15
N GLU A 23 1.14 3.39 11.43
CA GLU A 23 2.26 2.55 11.02
C GLU A 23 2.35 2.41 9.50
N PHE A 24 1.21 2.36 8.80
CA PHE A 24 1.17 2.38 7.35
C PHE A 24 1.74 3.69 6.80
N ASP A 25 1.30 4.82 7.32
CA ASP A 25 1.76 6.14 6.87
C ASP A 25 3.27 6.29 7.09
N GLU A 26 3.79 5.83 8.23
CA GLU A 26 5.22 5.82 8.50
C GLU A 26 5.99 4.87 7.56
N ALA A 27 5.46 3.67 7.30
CA ALA A 27 6.06 2.74 6.35
C ALA A 27 6.11 3.32 4.92
N ILE A 28 5.05 4.04 4.49
CA ILE A 28 5.04 4.75 3.21
C ILE A 28 6.06 5.88 3.21
N ARG A 29 6.14 6.68 4.29
CA ARG A 29 7.10 7.79 4.39
C ARG A 29 8.54 7.30 4.26
N ILE A 30 8.89 6.22 4.95
CA ILE A 30 10.23 5.59 4.87
C ILE A 30 10.46 5.01 3.47
N THR A 31 9.44 4.38 2.88
CA THR A 31 9.49 3.86 1.50
C THR A 31 9.82 4.99 0.53
N LYS A 32 9.00 6.06 0.49
CA LYS A 32 9.20 7.24 -0.37
C LYS A 32 10.60 7.82 -0.23
N LYS A 33 11.12 7.91 1.00
CA LYS A 33 12.50 8.39 1.26
C LYS A 33 13.55 7.47 0.65
N SER A 34 13.33 6.16 0.65
CA SER A 34 14.25 5.16 0.11
C SER A 34 14.30 5.15 -1.42
N PHE A 35 13.24 5.62 -2.08
CA PHE A 35 13.17 5.76 -3.54
C PHE A 35 13.87 7.00 -4.08
N LYS A 36 14.38 7.92 -3.24
CA LYS A 36 14.92 9.22 -3.68
C LYS A 36 16.01 9.15 -4.77
N SER A 37 16.75 8.06 -4.85
CA SER A 37 17.80 7.84 -5.86
C SER A 37 17.33 7.01 -7.07
N THR A 38 16.07 6.57 -7.08
CA THR A 38 15.50 5.73 -8.13
C THR A 38 14.98 6.57 -9.28
N ASN A 39 15.10 6.06 -10.50
CA ASN A 39 14.65 6.71 -11.72
C ASN A 39 13.10 6.66 -11.83
N VAL A 40 12.43 7.82 -11.80
CA VAL A 40 10.96 7.93 -11.90
C VAL A 40 10.42 7.28 -13.18
N PRO A 41 10.93 7.62 -14.39
CA PRO A 41 10.57 6.94 -15.63
C PRO A 41 10.59 5.41 -15.58
N GLU A 42 11.57 4.81 -14.91
CA GLU A 42 11.69 3.35 -14.80
C GLU A 42 10.57 2.74 -13.93
N ILE A 43 10.20 3.45 -12.86
CA ILE A 43 9.06 3.05 -12.01
C ILE A 43 7.74 3.19 -12.77
N LEU A 44 7.57 4.28 -13.51
CA LEU A 44 6.37 4.51 -14.33
C LEU A 44 6.24 3.45 -15.42
N ASP A 45 7.32 3.13 -16.13
CA ASP A 45 7.33 2.08 -17.16
C ASP A 45 6.92 0.73 -16.58
N TYR A 46 7.45 0.37 -15.40
CA TYR A 46 7.03 -0.84 -14.69
C TYR A 46 5.54 -0.82 -14.35
N LEU A 47 5.02 0.26 -13.78
CA LEU A 47 3.60 0.40 -13.41
C LEU A 47 2.67 0.35 -14.63
N ILE A 48 3.05 1.01 -15.73
CA ILE A 48 2.32 1.02 -17.00
C ILE A 48 2.28 -0.38 -17.63
N THR A 49 3.43 -1.05 -17.65
CA THR A 49 3.57 -2.43 -18.15
C THR A 49 2.71 -3.39 -17.32
N HIS A 50 2.66 -3.19 -16.01
CA HIS A 50 1.97 -4.08 -15.07
C HIS A 50 0.54 -3.63 -14.75
N THR A 51 0.04 -2.56 -15.37
CA THR A 51 -1.30 -1.98 -15.10
C THR A 51 -2.41 -3.03 -15.14
N MET A 52 -2.33 -4.00 -16.06
CA MET A 52 -3.32 -5.09 -16.16
C MET A 52 -3.31 -6.03 -14.95
N SER A 53 -2.13 -6.28 -14.37
CA SER A 53 -1.98 -7.02 -13.12
C SER A 53 -2.41 -6.19 -11.91
N LEU A 54 -2.22 -4.87 -11.95
CA LEU A 54 -2.63 -3.95 -10.88
C LEU A 54 -4.15 -3.77 -10.79
N LEU A 55 -4.86 -3.79 -11.93
CA LEU A 55 -6.31 -3.56 -12.02
C LEU A 55 -7.16 -4.84 -11.84
N GLY A 56 -6.51 -6.00 -11.74
CA GLY A 56 -7.19 -7.29 -11.64
C GLY A 56 -7.96 -7.71 -12.91
N PRO A 57 -8.53 -8.93 -12.92
CA PRO A 57 -9.24 -9.48 -14.07
C PRO A 57 -10.68 -8.97 -14.14
N ILE A 58 -10.93 -7.81 -14.76
CA ILE A 58 -12.31 -7.33 -15.02
C ILE A 58 -12.49 -6.95 -16.49
N LYS A 59 -13.57 -7.46 -17.10
CA LYS A 59 -13.89 -7.41 -18.55
C LYS A 59 -14.03 -6.01 -19.20
N LYS A 60 -13.89 -4.91 -18.45
CA LYS A 60 -13.95 -3.51 -18.94
C LYS A 60 -12.54 -2.86 -19.09
N GLN A 61 -11.54 -3.68 -19.39
CA GLN A 61 -10.12 -3.38 -19.16
C GLN A 61 -9.47 -2.33 -20.08
N GLN A 62 -9.87 -2.19 -21.34
CA GLN A 62 -9.13 -1.29 -22.26
C GLN A 62 -9.28 0.19 -21.89
N THR A 63 -10.49 0.65 -21.57
CA THR A 63 -10.74 2.06 -21.23
C THR A 63 -10.13 2.43 -19.88
N ILE A 64 -10.23 1.54 -18.89
CA ILE A 64 -9.65 1.76 -17.56
C ILE A 64 -8.12 1.72 -17.65
N ALA A 65 -7.53 0.71 -18.30
CA ALA A 65 -6.08 0.65 -18.47
C ALA A 65 -5.54 1.85 -19.25
N LYS A 66 -6.27 2.34 -20.26
CA LYS A 66 -5.89 3.57 -20.97
C LYS A 66 -5.87 4.79 -20.05
N ALA A 67 -6.94 4.99 -19.25
CA ALA A 67 -7.00 6.10 -18.30
C ALA A 67 -5.88 6.03 -17.25
N VAL A 68 -5.57 4.84 -16.75
CA VAL A 68 -4.46 4.63 -15.80
C VAL A 68 -3.10 4.94 -16.44
N ARG A 69 -2.90 4.56 -17.70
CA ARG A 69 -1.67 4.88 -18.43
C ARG A 69 -1.52 6.38 -18.65
N GLU A 70 -2.58 7.05 -19.08
CA GLU A 70 -2.60 8.52 -19.27
C GLU A 70 -2.30 9.23 -17.95
N GLU A 71 -2.89 8.78 -16.83
CA GLU A 71 -2.61 9.32 -15.50
C GLU A 71 -1.13 9.20 -15.10
N PHE A 72 -0.49 8.05 -15.39
CA PHE A 72 0.93 7.87 -15.08
C PHE A 72 1.86 8.63 -16.03
N GLN A 73 1.43 9.01 -17.23
CA GLN A 73 2.24 9.76 -18.18
C GLN A 73 2.54 11.20 -17.73
N ASP A 74 1.63 11.81 -16.97
CA ASP A 74 1.76 13.19 -16.51
C ASP A 74 2.63 13.33 -15.25
N ILE A 75 3.07 12.21 -14.66
CA ILE A 75 3.87 12.20 -13.43
C ILE A 75 5.34 12.50 -13.73
N GLN A 76 5.90 13.51 -13.07
CA GLN A 76 7.29 13.93 -13.26
C GLN A 76 8.17 13.62 -12.06
N THR A 77 7.59 13.52 -10.87
CA THR A 77 8.33 13.38 -9.62
C THR A 77 7.91 12.15 -8.81
N LEU A 78 8.83 11.66 -7.97
CA LEU A 78 8.50 10.65 -6.96
C LEU A 78 7.41 11.13 -6.01
N SER A 79 7.32 12.44 -5.77
CA SER A 79 6.29 12.96 -4.87
C SER A 79 4.91 12.80 -5.46
N GLU A 80 4.72 13.24 -6.71
CA GLU A 80 3.47 13.07 -7.47
C GLU A 80 3.11 11.58 -7.59
N LEU A 81 4.10 10.74 -7.92
CA LEU A 81 3.90 9.29 -8.00
C LEU A 81 3.31 8.73 -6.70
N PHE A 82 3.96 8.98 -5.57
CA PHE A 82 3.50 8.44 -4.29
C PHE A 82 2.14 9.03 -3.88
N THR A 83 1.85 10.28 -4.22
CA THR A 83 0.53 10.89 -4.00
C THR A 83 -0.55 10.15 -4.78
N VAL A 84 -0.37 9.96 -6.10
CA VAL A 84 -1.34 9.22 -6.94
C VAL A 84 -1.55 7.79 -6.43
N LEU A 85 -0.45 7.12 -6.04
CA LEU A 85 -0.52 5.77 -5.48
C LEU A 85 -1.32 5.72 -4.18
N GLN A 86 -1.08 6.63 -3.23
CA GLN A 86 -1.81 6.70 -1.96
C GLN A 86 -3.29 7.08 -2.15
N ASP A 87 -3.61 7.97 -3.09
CA ASP A 87 -4.97 8.47 -3.27
C ASP A 87 -5.88 7.45 -3.97
N LYS A 88 -5.32 6.61 -4.86
CA LYS A 88 -6.14 5.80 -5.79
C LYS A 88 -5.86 4.30 -5.76
N TYR A 89 -4.63 3.89 -5.45
CA TYR A 89 -4.21 2.50 -5.63
C TYR A 89 -3.81 1.80 -4.33
N MET A 90 -3.65 2.56 -3.25
CA MET A 90 -3.16 2.05 -1.98
C MET A 90 -4.05 2.48 -0.82
N SER A 91 -4.09 1.65 0.20
CA SER A 91 -4.65 1.98 1.51
C SER A 91 -3.91 1.18 2.56
N TRP A 92 -4.16 1.46 3.84
CA TRP A 92 -3.60 0.68 4.95
C TRP A 92 -3.88 -0.83 4.80
N PHE A 93 -5.00 -1.24 4.21
CA PHE A 93 -5.28 -2.66 3.93
C PHE A 93 -4.92 -3.12 2.51
N ASN A 94 -4.67 -2.19 1.57
CA ASN A 94 -4.29 -2.46 0.18
C ASN A 94 -2.87 -1.93 -0.12
N TYR A 95 -1.84 -2.58 0.41
CA TYR A 95 -0.44 -2.12 0.38
C TYR A 95 0.49 -3.01 -0.45
N LYS A 96 -0.04 -4.10 -1.04
CA LYS A 96 0.76 -5.11 -1.76
C LYS A 96 1.53 -4.52 -2.96
N LEU A 97 0.97 -3.50 -3.60
CA LEU A 97 1.68 -2.77 -4.66
C LEU A 97 2.99 -2.17 -4.15
N THR A 98 3.00 -1.59 -2.95
CA THR A 98 4.20 -1.00 -2.36
C THR A 98 5.28 -2.05 -2.13
N ILE A 99 4.90 -3.22 -1.59
CA ILE A 99 5.83 -4.33 -1.41
C ILE A 99 6.46 -4.72 -2.74
N LYS A 100 5.65 -4.84 -3.80
CA LYS A 100 6.15 -5.20 -5.12
C LYS A 100 7.14 -4.18 -5.67
N LEU A 101 6.86 -2.88 -5.50
CA LEU A 101 7.78 -1.82 -5.88
C LEU A 101 9.10 -1.90 -5.10
N VAL A 102 9.05 -2.14 -3.79
CA VAL A 102 10.25 -2.32 -2.96
C VAL A 102 11.08 -3.52 -3.41
N GLU A 103 10.44 -4.64 -3.74
CA GLU A 103 11.14 -5.83 -4.22
C GLU A 103 11.87 -5.62 -5.53
N VAL A 104 11.24 -4.93 -6.48
CA VAL A 104 11.76 -4.69 -7.83
C VAL A 104 12.84 -3.62 -7.82
N PHE A 105 12.56 -2.46 -7.22
CA PHE A 105 13.42 -1.28 -7.34
C PHE A 105 14.42 -1.13 -6.18
N LEU A 106 14.15 -1.75 -5.03
CA LEU A 106 15.02 -1.68 -3.85
C LEU A 106 15.39 -3.10 -3.36
N PRO A 107 15.88 -4.01 -4.23
CA PRO A 107 16.05 -5.42 -3.88
C PRO A 107 17.03 -5.65 -2.73
N LYS A 108 18.01 -4.75 -2.55
CA LYS A 108 19.01 -4.79 -1.47
C LYS A 108 18.55 -4.12 -0.17
N ASN A 109 17.39 -3.47 -0.15
CA ASN A 109 16.89 -2.79 1.05
C ASN A 109 16.17 -3.78 1.98
N HIS A 110 16.96 -4.60 2.68
CA HIS A 110 16.45 -5.59 3.64
C HIS A 110 15.70 -4.94 4.81
N SER A 111 16.07 -3.72 5.19
CA SER A 111 15.37 -2.99 6.26
C SER A 111 13.92 -2.73 5.86
N LEU A 112 13.70 -2.21 4.65
CA LEU A 112 12.35 -1.89 4.18
C LEU A 112 11.50 -3.14 3.97
N LYS A 113 12.10 -4.23 3.48
CA LYS A 113 11.43 -5.53 3.41
C LYS A 113 10.94 -6.00 4.79
N ARG A 114 11.78 -5.91 5.82
CA ARG A 114 11.38 -6.24 7.21
C ARG A 114 10.28 -5.33 7.72
N THR A 115 10.33 -4.02 7.44
CA THR A 115 9.25 -3.08 7.80
C THR A 115 7.91 -3.53 7.25
N TRP A 116 7.85 -3.85 5.95
CA TRP A 116 6.61 -4.29 5.31
C TRP A 116 6.16 -5.68 5.78
N SER A 117 7.09 -6.61 6.05
CA SER A 117 6.74 -7.90 6.64
C SER A 117 6.15 -7.75 8.05
N ALA A 118 6.75 -6.91 8.90
CA ALA A 118 6.23 -6.66 10.24
C ALA A 118 4.84 -5.99 10.20
N TYR A 119 4.64 -5.07 9.27
CA TYR A 119 3.33 -4.45 9.02
C TYR A 119 2.27 -5.49 8.63
N GLU A 120 2.62 -6.38 7.69
CA GLU A 120 1.72 -7.42 7.22
C GLU A 120 1.30 -8.39 8.34
N GLU A 121 2.22 -8.80 9.21
CA GLU A 121 1.89 -9.65 10.36
C GLU A 121 0.93 -8.95 11.33
N LYS A 122 1.17 -7.68 11.66
CA LYS A 122 0.26 -6.90 12.52
C LYS A 122 -1.14 -6.75 11.91
N LEU A 123 -1.20 -6.56 10.59
CA LEU A 123 -2.48 -6.47 9.90
C LEU A 123 -3.23 -7.81 9.92
N LYS A 124 -2.54 -8.93 9.70
CA LYS A 124 -3.13 -10.27 9.84
C LYS A 124 -3.67 -10.49 11.25
N ASP A 125 -2.88 -10.16 12.28
CA ASP A 125 -3.29 -10.26 13.68
C ASP A 125 -4.54 -9.42 13.95
N TYR A 126 -4.64 -8.22 13.39
CA TYR A 126 -5.82 -7.39 13.52
C TYR A 126 -7.06 -8.03 12.90
N PHE A 127 -6.97 -8.58 11.68
CA PHE A 127 -8.10 -9.24 11.04
C PHE A 127 -8.57 -10.47 11.84
N ILE A 128 -7.64 -11.31 12.31
CA ILE A 128 -7.96 -12.46 13.17
C ILE A 128 -8.70 -12.00 14.45
N ASN A 129 -8.20 -10.96 15.12
CA ASN A 129 -8.76 -10.49 16.40
C ASN A 129 -10.05 -9.66 16.26
N SER A 130 -10.32 -9.09 15.09
CA SER A 130 -11.54 -8.31 14.82
C SER A 130 -12.73 -9.18 14.39
N GLY A 131 -12.55 -10.50 14.30
CA GLY A 131 -13.56 -11.43 13.78
C GLY A 131 -13.58 -11.50 12.26
N GLY A 132 -12.54 -10.98 11.60
CA GLY A 132 -12.32 -11.11 10.16
C GLY A 132 -11.57 -12.39 9.82
N LEU A 133 -12.31 -13.51 9.79
CA LEU A 133 -12.07 -14.70 8.96
C LEU A 133 -13.28 -15.64 9.02
#